data_AF-A0A1A2AF98-F1
#
_entry.id   AF-A0A1A2AF98-F1
#
_cell.length_a   1.000
_cell.length_b   1.000
_cell.length_c   1.000
_cell.angle_alpha   90.00
_cell.angle_beta   90.00
_cell.angle_gamma   90.00
#
_symmetry.space_group_name_H-M   'P 1'
#
loop_
_entity.id
_entity.type
_entity.pdbx_description
1 polymer ?
#
loop_
_entity_poly.entity_id
_entity_poly.type
_entity_poly.pdbx_seq_one_letter_code
_entity_poly.pdbx_strand_id
1 'polypeptide(L)'
;MDLDPITHPLRLARGSHQPASGKGCAMNAISYINGDEHITDFPATSARPLASFVQLCNDLLAGPDGYLSPQDSLLVLDLGWLTVGTADVADTVMHPWVAKLLVSPPWGVAQYAENAAAEAITAIAELHRRLVPGETPPIAEWDGAARAARAVGTTPVTAERYAVRAAYQSTALVETDDWDTLDAVTGNALKAHRLANGDVGAARVVEITRNAIRSWRRLGGLSVVSNSPTRLAAAARCKVVAA
;
A
#
# COMPACT_ATOMS: atom_id res chain seq x y z
N MET A 1 -11.09 -37.00 -4.08
CA MET A 1 -10.72 -35.66 -4.59
C MET A 1 -9.57 -35.93 -5.54
N ASP A 2 -9.87 -35.94 -6.85
CA ASP A 2 -8.84 -36.08 -7.88
C ASP A 2 -8.07 -34.76 -7.88
N LEU A 3 -6.85 -34.79 -7.35
CA LEU A 3 -5.94 -33.67 -7.43
C LEU A 3 -5.23 -33.81 -8.77
N ASP A 4 -5.75 -33.15 -9.81
CA ASP A 4 -5.02 -33.00 -11.05
C ASP A 4 -3.59 -32.55 -10.71
N PRO A 5 -2.56 -33.22 -11.24
CA PRO A 5 -1.20 -32.82 -10.98
C PRO A 5 -1.02 -31.36 -11.43
N ILE A 6 -0.45 -30.53 -10.57
CA ILE A 6 -0.10 -29.14 -10.88
C ILE A 6 0.94 -29.19 -12.02
N THR A 7 0.48 -29.08 -13.27
CA THR A 7 1.31 -29.18 -14.47
C THR A 7 2.06 -27.89 -14.79
N HIS A 8 1.69 -26.78 -14.13
CA HIS A 8 2.32 -25.48 -14.27
C HIS A 8 2.54 -24.85 -12.88
N PRO A 9 3.67 -24.16 -12.64
CA PRO A 9 3.88 -23.43 -11.39
C PRO A 9 2.69 -22.50 -11.11
N LEU A 10 2.22 -22.44 -9.87
CA LEU A 10 1.18 -21.49 -9.47
C LEU A 10 1.64 -20.07 -9.84
N ARG A 11 0.88 -19.41 -10.73
CA ARG A 11 1.12 -18.02 -11.14
C ARG A 11 0.02 -17.14 -10.57
N LEU A 12 0.41 -16.03 -9.96
CA LEU A 12 -0.55 -15.02 -9.55
C LEU A 12 -1.09 -14.26 -10.76
N ALA A 13 -2.27 -13.68 -10.62
CA ALA A 13 -2.98 -12.99 -11.69
C ALA A 13 -3.34 -11.55 -11.31
N ARG A 14 -3.41 -10.69 -12.32
CA ARG A 14 -3.87 -9.30 -12.22
C ARG A 14 -5.33 -9.22 -11.80
N GLY A 15 -5.65 -8.20 -11.01
CA GLY A 15 -7.00 -7.82 -10.63
C GLY A 15 -7.50 -8.54 -9.40
N SER A 16 -8.75 -8.23 -9.06
CA SER A 16 -9.54 -8.87 -8.01
C SER A 16 -10.24 -10.10 -8.57
N HIS A 17 -10.25 -11.20 -7.81
CA HIS A 17 -10.77 -12.48 -8.29
C HIS A 17 -11.95 -12.95 -7.46
N GLN A 18 -12.92 -13.55 -8.14
CA GLN A 18 -14.04 -14.22 -7.48
C GLN A 18 -13.66 -15.65 -7.11
N PRO A 19 -14.30 -16.24 -6.08
CA PRO A 19 -14.17 -17.65 -5.78
C PRO A 19 -14.39 -18.52 -7.03
N ALA A 20 -13.64 -19.62 -7.13
CA ALA A 20 -13.68 -20.58 -8.25
C ALA A 20 -13.27 -20.04 -9.64
N SER A 21 -12.74 -18.82 -9.75
CA SER A 21 -12.20 -18.30 -11.03
C SER A 21 -10.92 -18.99 -11.52
N GLY A 22 -10.29 -19.82 -10.69
CA GLY A 22 -8.99 -20.43 -10.96
C GLY A 22 -7.81 -19.45 -10.94
N LYS A 23 -8.04 -18.21 -10.51
CA LYS A 23 -7.06 -17.13 -10.43
C LYS A 23 -7.01 -16.54 -9.03
N GLY A 24 -5.87 -15.95 -8.68
CA GLY A 24 -5.70 -15.24 -7.42
C GLY A 24 -4.53 -14.26 -7.48
N CYS A 25 -4.64 -13.15 -6.75
CA CYS A 25 -3.54 -12.22 -6.52
C CYS A 25 -2.77 -12.60 -5.23
N ALA A 26 -1.70 -11.86 -4.93
CA ALA A 26 -0.94 -12.05 -3.71
C ALA A 26 -1.81 -11.96 -2.44
N MET A 27 -2.73 -10.98 -2.39
CA MET A 27 -3.56 -10.77 -1.21
C MET A 27 -4.59 -11.90 -1.02
N ASN A 28 -5.11 -12.49 -2.09
CA ASN A 28 -5.97 -13.69 -1.99
C ASN A 28 -5.20 -14.88 -1.39
N ALA A 29 -3.92 -15.05 -1.76
CA ALA A 29 -3.08 -16.09 -1.17
C ALA A 29 -2.85 -15.85 0.32
N ILE A 30 -2.58 -14.60 0.73
CA ILE A 30 -2.46 -14.24 2.16
C ILE A 30 -3.78 -14.49 2.89
N SER A 31 -4.92 -14.09 2.32
CA SER A 31 -6.26 -14.33 2.87
C SER A 31 -6.54 -15.82 3.09
N TYR A 32 -6.21 -16.65 2.08
CA TYR A 32 -6.35 -18.10 2.16
C TYR A 32 -5.49 -18.72 3.25
N ILE A 33 -4.22 -18.33 3.33
CA ILE A 33 -3.27 -18.85 4.33
C ILE A 33 -3.67 -18.40 5.74
N ASN A 34 -4.21 -17.20 5.88
CA ASN A 34 -4.73 -16.69 7.15
C ASN A 34 -5.97 -17.48 7.63
N GLY A 35 -6.67 -18.13 6.71
CA GLY A 35 -7.94 -18.79 7.00
C GLY A 35 -9.11 -17.82 7.12
N ASP A 36 -9.09 -16.72 6.35
CA ASP A 36 -10.25 -15.82 6.27
C ASP A 36 -11.49 -16.59 5.79
N GLU A 37 -12.65 -16.28 6.36
CA GLU A 37 -13.93 -16.91 5.99
C GLU A 37 -14.23 -16.73 4.49
N HIS A 38 -13.88 -15.56 3.95
CA HIS A 38 -14.04 -15.21 2.55
C HIS A 38 -12.70 -14.75 1.98
N ILE A 39 -12.27 -15.37 0.89
CA ILE A 39 -11.05 -14.97 0.19
C ILE A 39 -11.22 -13.58 -0.39
N THR A 40 -10.33 -12.66 -0.01
CA THR A 40 -10.42 -11.23 -0.33
C THR A 40 -9.07 -10.63 -0.71
N ASP A 41 -9.09 -9.44 -1.31
CA ASP A 41 -7.89 -8.63 -1.55
C ASP A 41 -7.46 -7.87 -0.29
N PHE A 42 -8.28 -7.89 0.76
CA PHE A 42 -8.06 -7.19 2.03
C PHE A 42 -8.09 -8.17 3.21
N PRO A 43 -7.05 -9.03 3.38
CA PRO A 43 -7.04 -10.04 4.43
C PRO A 43 -7.19 -9.42 5.80
N ALA A 44 -7.87 -10.11 6.72
CA ALA A 44 -8.14 -9.59 8.06
C ALA A 44 -6.87 -9.24 8.85
N THR A 45 -5.73 -9.89 8.55
CA THR A 45 -4.44 -9.61 9.19
C THR A 45 -3.64 -8.47 8.56
N SER A 46 -4.11 -7.87 7.48
CA SER A 46 -3.39 -6.82 6.76
C SER A 46 -4.13 -5.49 6.81
N ALA A 47 -3.41 -4.42 7.16
CA ALA A 47 -3.95 -3.07 7.04
C ALA A 47 -4.38 -2.80 5.59
N ARG A 48 -5.66 -2.46 5.39
CA ARG A 48 -6.28 -2.19 4.09
C ARG A 48 -5.46 -1.26 3.17
N PRO A 49 -4.89 -0.12 3.64
CA PRO A 49 -4.08 0.71 2.78
C PRO A 49 -2.85 -0.01 2.24
N LEU A 50 -2.18 -0.84 3.04
CA LEU A 50 -1.00 -1.61 2.62
C LEU A 50 -1.37 -2.71 1.63
N ALA A 51 -2.49 -3.39 1.85
CA ALA A 51 -3.02 -4.38 0.90
C ALA A 51 -3.25 -3.74 -0.48
N SER A 52 -3.74 -2.49 -0.53
CA SER A 52 -3.92 -1.76 -1.78
C SER A 52 -2.60 -1.42 -2.49
N PHE A 53 -1.54 -1.11 -1.76
CA PHE A 53 -0.19 -0.95 -2.32
C PHE A 53 0.33 -2.26 -2.94
N VAL A 54 0.14 -3.40 -2.26
CA VAL A 54 0.53 -4.72 -2.77
C VAL A 54 -0.30 -5.08 -4.00
N GLN A 55 -1.60 -4.82 -4.00
CA GLN A 55 -2.47 -5.05 -5.16
C GLN A 55 -2.04 -4.21 -6.36
N LEU A 56 -1.67 -2.94 -6.17
CA LEU A 56 -1.11 -2.11 -7.25
C LEU A 56 0.16 -2.74 -7.84
N CYS A 57 1.07 -3.22 -7.00
CA CYS A 57 2.28 -3.91 -7.46
C CYS A 57 1.95 -5.18 -8.25
N ASN A 58 1.04 -6.01 -7.73
CA ASN A 58 0.56 -7.23 -8.39
C ASN A 58 0.04 -6.91 -9.80
N ASP A 59 -0.80 -5.90 -9.92
CA ASP A 59 -1.42 -5.54 -11.19
C ASP A 59 -0.43 -4.96 -12.22
N LEU A 60 0.56 -4.20 -11.76
CA LEU A 60 1.59 -3.61 -12.64
C LEU A 60 2.65 -4.61 -13.10
N LEU A 61 2.91 -5.64 -12.29
CA LEU A 61 3.89 -6.69 -12.62
C LEU A 61 3.31 -7.81 -13.49
N ALA A 62 1.98 -7.86 -13.64
CA ALA A 62 1.35 -8.84 -14.50
C ALA A 62 1.70 -8.60 -15.97
N GLY A 63 2.03 -9.67 -16.67
CA GLY A 63 2.30 -9.65 -18.10
C GLY A 63 1.04 -9.40 -18.94
N PRO A 64 1.20 -9.33 -20.28
CA PRO A 64 0.07 -9.12 -21.19
C PRO A 64 -0.97 -10.24 -21.17
N ASP A 65 -0.59 -11.45 -20.71
CA ASP A 65 -1.49 -12.58 -20.48
C ASP A 65 -2.33 -12.43 -19.18
N GLY A 66 -2.11 -11.37 -18.42
CA GLY A 66 -2.77 -11.09 -17.16
C GLY A 66 -2.20 -11.87 -15.97
N TYR A 67 -1.10 -12.63 -16.17
CA TYR A 67 -0.45 -13.40 -15.13
C TYR A 67 0.95 -12.85 -14.83
N LEU A 68 1.37 -12.96 -13.58
CA LEU A 68 2.71 -12.62 -13.16
C LEU A 68 3.69 -13.69 -13.65
N SER A 69 4.95 -13.32 -13.86
CA SER A 69 6.02 -14.30 -13.97
C SER A 69 6.18 -15.05 -12.63
N PRO A 70 6.83 -16.23 -12.59
CA PRO A 70 7.13 -16.90 -11.32
C PRO A 70 7.93 -16.02 -10.35
N GLN A 71 8.89 -15.24 -10.86
CA GLN A 71 9.71 -14.33 -10.06
C GLN A 71 8.90 -13.18 -9.49
N ASP A 72 8.04 -12.57 -10.31
CA ASP A 72 7.18 -11.48 -9.85
C ASP A 72 6.12 -11.97 -8.87
N SER A 73 5.61 -13.20 -9.06
CA SER A 73 4.69 -13.84 -8.12
C SER A 73 5.31 -13.98 -6.73
N LEU A 74 6.55 -14.46 -6.65
CA LEU A 74 7.29 -14.52 -5.38
C LEU A 74 7.53 -13.13 -4.78
N LEU A 75 7.89 -12.15 -5.61
CA LEU A 75 8.12 -10.77 -5.15
C LEU A 75 6.87 -10.17 -4.51
N VAL A 76 5.68 -10.30 -5.13
CA VAL A 76 4.45 -9.72 -4.57
C VAL A 76 3.93 -10.52 -3.37
N LEU A 77 4.17 -11.83 -3.31
CA LEU A 77 3.92 -12.63 -2.11
C LEU A 77 4.81 -12.19 -0.95
N ASP A 78 6.09 -11.94 -1.19
CA ASP A 78 6.99 -11.40 -0.18
C ASP A 78 6.48 -10.04 0.34
N LEU A 79 5.98 -9.17 -0.54
CA LEU A 79 5.35 -7.91 -0.13
C LEU A 79 4.08 -8.14 0.69
N GLY A 80 3.20 -9.05 0.27
CA GLY A 80 1.98 -9.41 1.00
C GLY A 80 2.28 -9.98 2.39
N TRP A 81 3.31 -10.81 2.52
CA TRP A 81 3.73 -11.32 3.83
C TRP A 81 4.20 -10.23 4.78
N LEU A 82 4.77 -9.13 4.26
CA LEU A 82 5.16 -8.00 5.10
C LEU A 82 3.95 -7.21 5.65
N THR A 83 2.76 -7.36 5.06
CA THR A 83 1.53 -6.74 5.58
C THR A 83 0.87 -7.55 6.67
N VAL A 84 1.23 -8.82 6.88
CA VAL A 84 0.64 -9.65 7.95
C VAL A 84 0.95 -9.08 9.33
N GLY A 85 -0.09 -9.01 10.17
CA GLY A 85 -0.07 -8.44 11.52
C GLY A 85 -0.15 -6.92 11.57
N THR A 86 -0.37 -6.25 10.43
CA THR A 86 -0.48 -4.77 10.40
C THR A 86 -1.88 -4.26 10.67
N ALA A 87 -2.90 -5.11 10.57
CA ALA A 87 -4.30 -4.77 10.87
C ALA A 87 -4.53 -4.52 12.37
N ASP A 88 -3.83 -5.24 13.26
CA ASP A 88 -4.01 -5.16 14.71
C ASP A 88 -3.22 -4.01 15.37
N VAL A 89 -2.67 -3.10 14.57
CA VAL A 89 -1.89 -1.97 15.05
C VAL A 89 -2.83 -0.84 15.49
N ALA A 90 -2.50 -0.17 16.59
CA ALA A 90 -3.32 0.93 17.12
C ALA A 90 -3.53 2.08 16.11
N ASP A 91 -4.74 2.64 16.10
CA ASP A 91 -5.17 3.71 15.18
C ASP A 91 -4.29 4.97 15.24
N THR A 92 -3.56 5.17 16.34
CA THR A 92 -2.53 6.20 16.49
C THR A 92 -1.46 6.22 15.38
N VAL A 93 -1.30 5.13 14.62
CA VAL A 93 -0.40 5.05 13.47
C VAL A 93 -0.91 5.81 12.24
N MET A 94 -2.22 6.01 12.14
CA MET A 94 -2.87 6.53 10.93
C MET A 94 -2.32 7.90 10.52
N HIS A 95 -2.44 8.92 11.39
CA HIS A 95 -2.00 10.28 11.02
C HIS A 95 -0.49 10.39 10.78
N PRO A 96 0.41 9.82 11.61
CA PRO A 96 1.83 9.78 11.29
C PRO A 96 2.14 9.08 9.96
N TRP A 97 1.41 8.01 9.63
CA TRP A 97 1.60 7.30 8.36
C TRP A 97 1.09 8.12 7.17
N VAL A 98 -0.06 8.77 7.28
CA VAL A 98 -0.58 9.70 6.27
C VAL A 98 0.39 10.86 6.05
N ALA A 99 0.95 11.44 7.11
CA ALA A 99 1.99 12.47 6.97
C ALA A 99 3.19 11.94 6.14
N LYS A 100 3.61 10.69 6.35
CA LYS A 100 4.66 10.06 5.54
C LYS A 100 4.22 9.79 4.10
N LEU A 101 2.99 9.33 3.88
CA LEU A 101 2.39 9.15 2.54
C LEU A 101 2.41 10.47 1.74
N LEU A 102 2.19 11.59 2.42
CA LEU A 102 2.20 12.90 1.78
C LEU A 102 3.62 13.39 1.46
N VAL A 103 4.54 13.40 2.42
CA VAL A 103 5.81 14.15 2.27
C VAL A 103 7.10 13.34 2.44
N SER A 104 7.04 12.03 2.68
CA SER A 104 8.27 11.25 2.88
C SER A 104 9.14 11.26 1.62
N PRO A 105 10.37 11.80 1.62
CA PRO A 105 11.19 11.90 0.40
C PRO A 105 11.34 10.60 -0.41
N PRO A 106 11.51 9.42 0.21
CA PRO A 106 11.65 8.19 -0.59
C PRO A 106 10.40 7.74 -1.34
N TRP A 107 9.18 8.13 -0.93
CA TRP A 107 7.95 7.51 -1.44
C TRP A 107 6.68 8.37 -1.38
N GLY A 108 6.72 9.56 -0.80
CA GLY A 108 5.56 10.41 -0.62
C GLY A 108 5.08 11.06 -1.92
N VAL A 109 3.82 11.45 -1.97
CA VAL A 109 3.20 12.00 -3.19
C VAL A 109 3.58 13.45 -3.50
N ALA A 110 4.11 14.20 -2.51
CA ALA A 110 4.59 15.56 -2.70
C ALA A 110 5.70 15.68 -3.77
N GLN A 111 6.45 14.60 -4.03
CA GLN A 111 7.47 14.57 -5.09
C GLN A 111 6.89 14.75 -6.50
N TYR A 112 5.57 14.63 -6.67
CA TYR A 112 4.86 14.83 -7.93
C TYR A 112 4.21 16.20 -8.05
N ALA A 113 4.43 17.08 -7.07
CA ALA A 113 3.80 18.38 -7.00
C ALA A 113 4.86 19.48 -6.95
N GLU A 114 4.53 20.65 -7.49
CA GLU A 114 5.40 21.82 -7.48
C GLU A 114 4.68 23.03 -6.88
N ASN A 115 5.47 24.02 -6.43
CA ASN A 115 4.97 25.34 -6.01
C ASN A 115 3.82 25.23 -4.99
N ALA A 116 2.71 25.93 -5.25
CA ALA A 116 1.52 25.95 -4.39
C ALA A 116 0.93 24.56 -4.10
N ALA A 117 1.06 23.59 -5.02
CA ALA A 117 0.61 22.23 -4.79
C ALA A 117 1.47 21.52 -3.73
N ALA A 118 2.80 21.63 -3.85
CA ALA A 118 3.74 21.08 -2.89
C ALA A 118 3.59 21.74 -1.50
N GLU A 119 3.40 23.05 -1.46
CA GLU A 119 3.15 23.81 -0.23
C GLU A 119 1.86 23.34 0.46
N ALA A 120 0.76 23.19 -0.28
CA ALA A 120 -0.51 22.72 0.27
C ALA A 120 -0.41 21.29 0.83
N ILE A 121 0.24 20.36 0.10
CA ILE A 121 0.47 18.99 0.57
C ILE A 121 1.32 19.00 1.84
N THR A 122 2.38 19.82 1.87
CA THR A 122 3.28 19.92 3.02
C THR A 122 2.58 20.48 4.25
N ALA A 123 1.77 21.53 4.09
CA ALA A 123 1.00 22.11 5.17
C ALA A 123 0.05 21.09 5.82
N ILE A 124 -0.67 20.30 5.01
CA ILE A 124 -1.56 19.25 5.50
C ILE A 124 -0.77 18.13 6.20
N ALA A 125 0.38 17.74 5.67
CA ALA A 125 1.23 16.74 6.30
C ALA A 125 1.79 17.18 7.66
N GLU A 126 2.11 18.47 7.83
CA GLU A 126 2.50 19.05 9.12
C GLU A 126 1.34 19.03 10.13
N LEU A 127 0.10 19.28 9.68
CA LEU A 127 -1.08 19.16 10.54
C LEU A 127 -1.25 17.73 11.06
N HIS A 128 -1.16 16.72 10.19
CA HIS A 128 -1.17 15.32 10.61
C HIS A 128 -0.06 14.96 11.60
N ARG A 129 1.14 15.53 11.42
CA ARG A 129 2.30 15.25 12.30
C ARG A 129 2.14 15.87 13.69
N ARG A 130 1.54 17.06 13.77
CA ARG A 130 1.30 17.78 15.02
C ARG A 130 0.08 17.30 15.78
N LEU A 131 -0.76 16.47 15.17
CA LEU A 131 -1.96 15.97 15.82
C LEU A 131 -1.59 15.11 17.04
N VAL A 132 -2.10 15.50 18.20
CA VAL A 132 -1.96 14.76 19.46
C VAL A 132 -3.28 14.02 19.73
N PRO A 133 -3.27 12.68 19.85
CA PRO A 133 -4.47 11.93 20.17
C PRO A 133 -5.13 12.44 21.45
N GLY A 134 -6.44 12.71 21.40
CA GLY A 134 -7.23 13.19 22.54
C GLY A 134 -7.23 14.72 22.74
N GLU A 135 -6.43 15.47 22.00
CA GLU A 135 -6.52 16.94 21.97
C GLU A 135 -7.46 17.40 20.86
N THR A 136 -8.20 18.49 21.10
CA THR A 136 -9.03 19.09 20.06
C THR A 136 -8.14 19.71 18.98
N PRO A 137 -8.21 19.24 17.73
CA PRO A 137 -7.40 19.79 16.65
C PRO A 137 -7.79 21.24 16.33
N PRO A 138 -6.85 22.06 15.86
CA PRO A 138 -7.15 23.43 15.44
C PRO A 138 -7.94 23.42 14.12
N ILE A 139 -9.27 23.25 14.20
CA ILE A 139 -10.18 23.09 13.04
C ILE A 139 -9.98 24.19 11.99
N ALA A 140 -9.78 25.44 12.43
CA ALA A 140 -9.54 26.56 11.51
C ALA A 140 -8.26 26.39 10.65
N GLU A 141 -7.21 25.77 11.19
CA GLU A 141 -5.99 25.48 10.43
C GLU A 141 -6.24 24.37 9.39
N TRP A 142 -6.96 23.31 9.77
CA TRP A 142 -7.36 22.23 8.87
C TRP A 142 -8.24 22.72 7.73
N ASP A 143 -9.26 23.51 8.05
CA ASP A 143 -10.14 24.16 7.08
C ASP A 143 -9.38 25.09 6.13
N GLY A 144 -8.44 25.87 6.67
CA GLY A 144 -7.58 26.74 5.88
C GLY A 144 -6.73 25.95 4.88
N ALA A 145 -6.09 24.87 5.34
CA ALA A 145 -5.28 24.00 4.51
C ALA A 145 -6.11 23.26 3.45
N ALA A 146 -7.32 22.79 3.81
CA ALA A 146 -8.24 22.15 2.88
C ALA A 146 -8.69 23.11 1.76
N ARG A 147 -9.02 24.36 2.12
CA ARG A 147 -9.34 25.41 1.12
C ARG A 147 -8.16 25.72 0.21
N ALA A 148 -6.95 25.83 0.76
CA ALA A 148 -5.74 26.06 -0.03
C ALA A 148 -5.49 24.92 -1.03
N ALA A 149 -5.56 23.66 -0.58
CA ALA A 149 -5.41 22.49 -1.45
C ALA A 149 -6.48 22.44 -2.55
N ARG A 150 -7.72 22.81 -2.24
CA ARG A 150 -8.82 22.87 -3.24
C ARG A 150 -8.64 23.99 -4.26
N ALA A 151 -7.98 25.07 -3.88
CA ALA A 151 -7.71 26.20 -4.77
C ALA A 151 -6.60 25.90 -5.81
N VAL A 152 -5.75 24.90 -5.55
CA VAL A 152 -4.78 24.41 -6.53
C VAL A 152 -5.55 23.82 -7.72
N GLY A 153 -5.44 24.48 -8.88
CA GLY A 153 -6.17 24.12 -10.09
C GLY A 153 -5.97 22.64 -10.46
N THR A 154 -7.06 21.96 -10.83
CA THR A 154 -7.03 20.49 -10.99
C THR A 154 -7.17 20.01 -12.44
N THR A 155 -6.70 20.77 -13.42
CA THR A 155 -6.74 20.40 -14.84
C THR A 155 -5.38 20.62 -15.49
N PRO A 156 -4.82 19.62 -16.21
CA PRO A 156 -5.37 18.31 -16.60
C PRO A 156 -5.30 17.23 -15.49
N VAL A 157 -5.68 15.97 -15.81
CA VAL A 157 -5.52 14.82 -14.90
C VAL A 157 -4.04 14.42 -14.85
N THR A 158 -3.35 14.82 -13.78
CA THR A 158 -1.91 14.56 -13.56
C THR A 158 -1.65 13.80 -12.26
N ALA A 159 -0.41 13.34 -12.06
CA ALA A 159 0.01 12.81 -10.77
C ALA A 159 -0.11 13.85 -9.65
N GLU A 160 0.27 15.10 -9.92
CA GLU A 160 0.11 16.24 -9.00
C GLU A 160 -1.34 16.38 -8.52
N ARG A 161 -2.30 16.35 -9.44
CA ARG A 161 -3.73 16.44 -9.10
C ARG A 161 -4.15 15.39 -8.09
N TYR A 162 -3.69 14.16 -8.27
CA TYR A 162 -4.02 13.06 -7.36
C TYR A 162 -3.25 13.15 -6.03
N ALA A 163 -2.02 13.68 -6.05
CA ALA A 163 -1.28 13.99 -4.83
C ALA A 163 -2.00 15.05 -3.97
N VAL A 164 -2.46 16.14 -4.60
CA VAL A 164 -3.25 17.18 -3.93
C VAL A 164 -4.59 16.64 -3.43
N ARG A 165 -5.27 15.78 -4.20
CA ARG A 165 -6.51 15.12 -3.75
C ARG A 165 -6.30 14.21 -2.55
N ALA A 166 -5.21 13.45 -2.51
CA ALA A 166 -4.87 12.63 -1.35
C ALA A 166 -4.69 13.51 -0.10
N ALA A 167 -3.96 14.62 -0.22
CA ALA A 167 -3.79 15.58 0.88
C ALA A 167 -5.13 16.22 1.28
N TYR A 168 -5.90 16.77 0.34
CA TYR A 168 -7.19 17.38 0.61
C TYR A 168 -8.14 16.42 1.33
N GLN A 169 -8.32 15.19 0.83
CA GLN A 169 -9.19 14.21 1.46
C GLN A 169 -8.70 13.77 2.84
N SER A 170 -7.39 13.75 3.06
CA SER A 170 -6.85 13.38 4.37
C SER A 170 -7.22 14.35 5.48
N THR A 171 -7.60 15.59 5.15
CA THR A 171 -8.12 16.54 6.13
C THR A 171 -9.42 16.06 6.78
N ALA A 172 -10.24 15.23 6.11
CA ALA A 172 -11.46 14.68 6.69
C ALA A 172 -11.19 13.64 7.80
N LEU A 173 -9.99 13.04 7.82
CA LEU A 173 -9.60 12.09 8.88
C LEU A 173 -9.56 12.74 10.27
N VAL A 174 -9.50 14.06 10.36
CA VAL A 174 -9.51 14.77 11.66
C VAL A 174 -10.88 14.73 12.33
N GLU A 175 -11.95 14.61 11.53
CA GLU A 175 -13.34 14.59 12.01
C GLU A 175 -13.87 13.16 12.14
N THR A 176 -13.37 12.26 11.29
CA THR A 176 -13.77 10.87 11.25
C THR A 176 -12.53 9.98 11.26
N ASP A 177 -12.34 9.18 12.32
CA ASP A 177 -11.38 8.07 12.34
C ASP A 177 -11.92 6.91 11.46
N ASP A 178 -12.34 7.23 10.24
CA ASP A 178 -13.06 6.34 9.34
C ASP A 178 -12.13 5.73 8.29
N TRP A 179 -12.09 4.40 8.29
CA TRP A 179 -11.34 3.58 7.35
C TRP A 179 -11.70 3.85 5.89
N ASP A 180 -12.95 4.23 5.58
CA ASP A 180 -13.37 4.57 4.22
C ASP A 180 -12.66 5.84 3.71
N THR A 181 -12.41 6.80 4.60
CA THR A 181 -11.66 8.02 4.28
C THR A 181 -10.19 7.68 4.02
N LEU A 182 -9.58 6.81 4.83
CA LEU A 182 -8.21 6.37 4.62
C LEU A 182 -8.05 5.59 3.30
N ASP A 183 -9.03 4.77 2.94
CA ASP A 183 -9.08 4.07 1.65
C ASP A 183 -9.14 5.06 0.48
N ALA A 184 -9.93 6.13 0.59
CA ALA A 184 -10.00 7.18 -0.43
C ALA A 184 -8.67 7.96 -0.58
N VAL A 185 -8.03 8.32 0.53
CA VAL A 185 -6.71 8.96 0.56
C VAL A 185 -5.67 8.07 -0.12
N THR A 186 -5.63 6.80 0.28
CA THR A 186 -4.70 5.81 -0.27
C THR A 186 -4.95 5.59 -1.75
N GLY A 187 -6.21 5.47 -2.18
CA GLY A 187 -6.58 5.32 -3.59
C GLY A 187 -6.12 6.50 -4.46
N ASN A 188 -6.19 7.73 -3.96
CA ASN A 188 -5.65 8.89 -4.69
C ASN A 188 -4.13 8.88 -4.73
N ALA A 189 -3.45 8.53 -3.64
CA ALA A 189 -1.99 8.42 -3.65
C ALA A 189 -1.50 7.34 -4.63
N LEU A 190 -2.15 6.17 -4.67
CA LEU A 190 -1.84 5.10 -5.63
C LEU A 190 -2.06 5.54 -7.08
N LYS A 191 -3.10 6.34 -7.35
CA LYS A 191 -3.30 6.94 -8.69
C LYS A 191 -2.17 7.92 -9.04
N ALA A 192 -1.70 8.73 -8.09
CA ALA A 192 -0.56 9.62 -8.30
C ALA A 192 0.70 8.82 -8.65
N HIS A 193 1.02 7.79 -7.86
CA HIS A 193 2.14 6.89 -8.13
C HIS A 193 2.02 6.20 -9.50
N ARG A 194 0.83 5.68 -9.84
CA ARG A 194 0.62 5.01 -11.13
C ARG A 194 0.84 5.97 -12.30
N LEU A 195 0.31 7.19 -12.24
CA LEU A 195 0.47 8.17 -13.32
C LEU A 195 1.91 8.67 -13.45
N ALA A 196 2.60 8.90 -12.34
CA ALA A 196 3.98 9.38 -12.36
C ALA A 196 4.99 8.32 -12.84
N ASN A 197 4.68 7.03 -12.66
CA ASN A 197 5.61 5.94 -12.95
C ASN A 197 5.17 5.03 -14.10
N GLY A 198 4.11 5.39 -14.83
CA GLY A 198 3.55 4.57 -15.91
C GLY A 198 4.59 4.18 -16.97
N ASP A 199 5.49 5.10 -17.30
CA ASP A 199 6.53 4.90 -18.32
C ASP A 199 7.84 4.32 -17.75
N VAL A 200 8.05 4.42 -16.42
CA VAL A 200 9.29 4.00 -15.73
C VAL A 200 9.24 2.53 -15.32
N GLY A 201 8.05 1.93 -15.29
CA GLY A 201 7.82 0.53 -14.97
C GLY A 201 7.59 0.23 -13.49
N ALA A 202 7.27 -1.03 -13.18
CA ALA A 202 6.78 -1.44 -11.87
C ALA A 202 7.82 -1.37 -10.73
N ALA A 203 9.12 -1.31 -11.04
CA ALA A 203 10.20 -1.33 -10.05
C ALA A 203 10.09 -0.19 -9.03
N ARG A 204 9.79 1.03 -9.49
CA ARG A 204 9.63 2.18 -8.60
C ARG A 204 8.42 2.03 -7.66
N VAL A 205 7.33 1.44 -8.16
CA VAL A 205 6.13 1.18 -7.35
C VAL A 205 6.41 0.10 -6.30
N VAL A 206 7.21 -0.93 -6.62
CA VAL A 206 7.68 -1.92 -5.64
C VAL A 206 8.47 -1.26 -4.51
N GLU A 207 9.37 -0.32 -4.81
CA GLU A 207 10.10 0.43 -3.78
C GLU A 207 9.18 1.28 -2.90
N ILE A 208 8.23 1.99 -3.53
CA ILE A 208 7.22 2.79 -2.83
C ILE A 208 6.43 1.90 -1.87
N THR A 209 5.94 0.74 -2.33
CA THR A 209 5.21 -0.23 -1.51
C THR A 209 6.06 -0.74 -0.34
N ARG A 210 7.33 -1.08 -0.56
CA ARG A 210 8.25 -1.47 0.53
C ARG A 210 8.39 -0.37 1.58
N ASN A 211 8.51 0.88 1.15
CA ASN A 211 8.65 2.02 2.07
C ASN A 211 7.34 2.28 2.83
N ALA A 212 6.19 2.19 2.18
CA ALA A 212 4.88 2.34 2.81
C ALA A 212 4.66 1.30 3.92
N ILE A 213 4.93 0.01 3.63
CA ILE A 213 4.82 -1.08 4.59
C ILE A 213 5.81 -0.89 5.75
N ARG A 214 7.07 -0.56 5.46
CA ARG A 214 8.07 -0.31 6.50
C ARG A 214 7.69 0.86 7.41
N SER A 215 7.14 1.92 6.84
CA SER A 215 6.70 3.08 7.60
C SER A 215 5.60 2.68 8.59
N TRP A 216 4.59 1.94 8.12
CA TRP A 216 3.50 1.45 8.97
C TRP A 216 4.02 0.56 10.09
N ARG A 217 4.85 -0.44 9.74
CA ARG A 217 5.42 -1.37 10.73
C ARG A 217 6.25 -0.66 11.80
N ARG A 218 7.07 0.32 11.41
CA ARG A 218 7.87 1.12 12.36
C ARG A 218 6.99 1.93 13.31
N LEU A 219 5.99 2.60 12.76
CA LEU A 219 5.05 3.41 13.55
C LEU A 219 4.23 2.53 14.51
N GLY A 220 3.88 1.32 14.09
CA GLY A 220 3.16 0.33 14.89
C GLY A 220 4.03 -0.51 15.84
N GLY A 221 5.34 -0.24 15.96
CA GLY A 221 6.24 -1.03 16.81
C GLY A 221 6.46 -2.48 16.36
N LEU A 222 6.12 -2.82 15.12
CA LEU A 222 6.33 -4.14 14.54
C LEU A 222 7.77 -4.31 14.05
N SER A 223 8.27 -5.56 14.06
CA SER A 223 9.59 -5.88 13.51
C SER A 223 9.73 -5.43 12.06
N VAL A 224 10.84 -4.74 11.75
CA VAL A 224 11.15 -4.26 10.40
C VAL A 224 12.03 -5.30 9.71
N VAL A 225 11.48 -6.02 8.74
CA VAL A 225 12.26 -6.99 7.96
C VAL A 225 13.24 -6.24 7.04
N SER A 226 14.52 -6.58 7.15
CA SER A 226 15.61 -6.06 6.32
C SER A 226 15.38 -6.34 4.83
N ASN A 227 15.90 -5.46 3.96
CA ASN A 227 15.78 -5.52 2.49
C ASN A 227 16.46 -6.75 1.82
N SER A 228 16.91 -7.72 2.61
CA SER A 228 17.60 -8.90 2.11
C SER A 228 16.57 -9.90 1.60
N PRO A 229 16.69 -10.41 0.35
CA PRO A 229 15.83 -11.46 -0.13
C PRO A 229 15.93 -12.65 0.83
N THR A 230 14.77 -13.12 1.28
CA THR A 230 14.64 -14.28 2.16
C THR A 230 15.33 -15.46 1.49
N ARG A 231 16.43 -15.96 2.07
CA ARG A 231 17.05 -17.22 1.64
C ARG A 231 16.16 -18.39 2.08
N LEU A 232 15.00 -18.55 1.43
CA LEU A 232 14.25 -19.80 1.43
C LEU A 232 14.98 -20.82 0.54
N ALA A 233 16.20 -21.20 0.95
CA ALA A 233 16.98 -22.26 0.31
C ALA A 233 17.79 -23.11 1.31
N ALA A 234 17.77 -22.79 2.62
CA ALA A 234 18.58 -23.51 3.60
C ALA A 234 17.88 -24.72 4.24
N ALA A 235 16.57 -24.91 4.06
CA ALA A 235 15.83 -26.02 4.70
C ALA A 235 15.86 -27.35 3.92
N ALA A 236 16.40 -27.39 2.70
CA ALA A 236 16.34 -28.58 1.84
C ALA A 236 17.61 -29.47 1.84
N ARG A 237 18.60 -29.22 2.72
CA ARG A 237 19.82 -30.05 2.78
C ARG A 237 20.31 -30.33 4.19
N CYS A 238 19.54 -31.10 4.95
CA CYS A 238 20.13 -32.01 5.92
C CYS A 238 19.09 -33.04 6.37
N LYS A 239 19.00 -34.15 5.62
CA LYS A 239 18.82 -35.52 6.15
C LYS A 239 18.71 -36.49 4.98
N VAL A 240 19.86 -36.88 4.44
CA VAL A 240 20.05 -38.19 3.83
C VAL A 240 21.34 -38.77 4.39
N VAL A 241 21.13 -39.73 5.30
CA VAL A 241 21.86 -40.99 5.55
C VAL A 241 23.36 -40.96 5.87
N ALA A 242 23.70 -41.55 7.02
CA ALA A 242 24.90 -42.37 7.16
C ALA A 242 24.65 -43.54 8.12
N ALA A 243 24.88 -44.75 7.56
CA ALA A 243 25.12 -46.08 8.15
C ALA A 243 24.06 -46.72 9.05
#